data_AF-A0A2P5DXG0-F1
#
_entry.id   AF-A0A2P5DXG0-F1
#
_cell.length_a   1.000
_cell.length_b   1.000
_cell.length_c   1.000
_cell.angle_alpha   90.00
_cell.angle_beta   90.00
_cell.angle_gamma   90.00
#
_symmetry.space_group_name_H-M   'P 1'
#
loop_
_entity.id
_entity.type
_entity.pdbx_description
1 polymer ?
#
loop_
_entity_poly.entity_id
_entity_poly.type
_entity_poly.pdbx_seq_one_letter_code
_entity_poly.pdbx_strand_id
1 'polypeptide(L)' 'MAGISGFRSLAPKTKNLVVAGGLTAFVFGVYFYTMRAVGGTDELQVAIDKFEQQKTKKEAEPSLPS' A
#
# COMPACT_ATOMS: atom_id res chain seq x y z
N MET A 1 -26.29 -14.46 -16.45
CA MET A 1 -24.94 -13.98 -16.79
C MET A 1 -25.03 -12.86 -17.83
N ALA A 2 -25.18 -11.60 -17.39
CA ALA A 2 -25.37 -10.45 -18.29
C ALA A 2 -24.05 -9.83 -18.81
N GLY A 3 -22.89 -10.18 -18.23
CA GLY A 3 -21.61 -9.51 -18.53
C GLY A 3 -21.09 -9.74 -19.95
N ILE A 4 -21.11 -10.98 -20.44
CA ILE A 4 -20.58 -11.31 -21.78
C ILE A 4 -21.58 -10.92 -22.88
N SER A 5 -22.88 -11.12 -22.64
CA SER A 5 -23.94 -10.74 -23.58
C SER A 5 -24.04 -9.21 -23.73
N GLY A 6 -23.96 -8.48 -22.61
CA GLY A 6 -23.99 -7.03 -22.58
C GLY A 6 -22.75 -6.38 -23.22
N PHE A 7 -21.56 -6.93 -23.02
CA PHE A 7 -20.36 -6.45 -23.71
C PHE A 7 -20.43 -6.67 -25.23
N ARG A 8 -20.97 -7.82 -25.67
CA ARG A 8 -21.12 -8.14 -27.10
C ARG A 8 -22.08 -7.18 -27.81
N SER A 9 -23.12 -6.68 -27.15
CA SER A 9 -24.07 -5.72 -27.73
C SER A 9 -23.57 -4.28 -27.81
N LEU A 10 -22.42 -3.96 -27.19
CA LEU A 10 -21.86 -2.60 -27.23
C LEU A 10 -21.32 -2.23 -28.62
N ALA A 11 -21.40 -0.94 -28.95
CA ALA A 11 -20.73 -0.38 -30.12
C ALA A 11 -19.20 -0.56 -30.02
N PRO A 12 -18.47 -0.69 -31.15
CA PRO A 12 -17.03 -0.95 -31.16
C PRO A 12 -16.20 0.06 -30.34
N LYS A 13 -16.52 1.36 -30.43
CA LYS A 13 -15.83 2.39 -29.63
C LYS A 13 -16.00 2.18 -28.13
N THR A 14 -17.21 1.81 -27.70
CA THR A 14 -17.49 1.56 -26.27
C THR A 14 -16.77 0.32 -25.77
N LYS A 15 -16.65 -0.72 -26.59
CA LYS A 15 -15.83 -1.91 -26.27
C LYS A 15 -14.37 -1.52 -26.03
N ASN A 16 -13.81 -0.69 -26.91
CA ASN A 16 -12.44 -0.22 -26.79
C ASN A 16 -12.23 0.62 -25.52
N LEU A 17 -13.20 1.47 -25.15
CA LEU A 17 -13.16 2.24 -23.90
C LEU A 17 -13.19 1.34 -22.66
N VAL A 18 -14.03 0.31 -22.65
CA VAL A 18 -14.11 -0.65 -21.54
C VAL A 18 -12.79 -1.42 -21.41
N VAL A 19 -12.22 -1.88 -22.52
CA VAL A 19 -10.93 -2.59 -22.52
C VAL A 19 -9.80 -1.67 -22.08
N ALA A 20 -9.71 -0.46 -22.64
CA ALA A 20 -8.69 0.52 -22.26
C ALA A 20 -8.82 0.91 -20.78
N GLY A 21 -10.02 1.23 -20.32
CA GLY A 21 -10.29 1.57 -18.92
C GLY A 21 -9.95 0.43 -17.96
N GLY A 22 -10.29 -0.81 -18.31
CA GLY A 22 -9.94 -1.99 -17.52
C GLY A 22 -8.42 -2.20 -17.43
N LEU A 23 -7.71 -2.09 -18.55
CA LEU A 23 -6.25 -2.21 -18.58
C LEU A 23 -5.57 -1.10 -17.77
N THR A 24 -6.03 0.15 -17.92
CA THR A 24 -5.53 1.30 -17.16
C THR A 24 -5.76 1.12 -15.65
N ALA A 25 -6.97 0.74 -15.25
CA ALA A 25 -7.30 0.51 -13.85
C ALA A 25 -6.49 -0.63 -13.24
N PHE A 26 -6.25 -1.71 -14.00
CA PHE A 26 -5.42 -2.83 -13.55
C PHE A 26 -3.96 -2.40 -13.32
N VAL A 27 -3.33 -1.75 -14.30
CA VAL A 27 -1.95 -1.28 -14.18
C VAL A 27 -1.80 -0.28 -13.04
N PHE A 28 -2.71 0.69 -12.95
CA PHE A 28 -2.71 1.68 -11.87
C PHE A 28 -2.94 1.01 -10.51
N GLY A 29 -3.86 0.05 -10.41
CA GLY A 29 -4.16 -0.69 -9.20
C GLY A 29 -2.95 -1.49 -8.70
N VAL A 30 -2.24 -2.19 -9.59
CA VAL A 30 -1.01 -2.92 -9.25
C VAL A 30 0.08 -1.96 -8.78
N TYR A 31 0.31 -0.86 -9.51
CA TYR A 31 1.30 0.15 -9.13
C TYR A 31 1.00 0.79 -7.77
N PHE A 32 -0.26 1.15 -7.53
CA PHE A 32 -0.69 1.68 -6.24
C PHE A 32 -0.57 0.63 -5.13
N TYR A 33 -0.94 -0.62 -5.41
CA TYR A 33 -0.84 -1.71 -4.44
C TYR A 33 0.61 -1.98 -4.04
N THR A 34 1.54 -2.03 -4.99
CA THR A 34 2.95 -2.25 -4.67
C THR A 34 3.52 -1.07 -3.88
N MET A 35 3.20 0.17 -4.25
CA MET A 35 3.61 1.33 -3.45
C MET A 35 3.02 1.32 -2.04
N ARG A 36 1.76 0.89 -1.87
CA ARG A 36 1.12 0.78 -0.55
C ARG A 36 1.65 -0.39 0.28
N ALA A 37 1.96 -1.52 -0.35
CA ALA A 37 2.47 -2.71 0.32
C ALA A 37 3.96 -2.60 0.67
N VAL A 38 4.73 -1.86 -0.12
CA VAL A 38 6.19 -1.67 0.07
C VAL A 38 6.51 -0.35 0.79
N GLY A 39 5.61 0.64 0.78
CA GLY A 39 5.80 1.93 1.47
C GLY A 39 5.55 1.93 2.99
N GLY A 40 5.25 0.77 3.59
CA GLY A 40 5.00 0.62 5.03
C GLY A 40 6.18 0.09 5.86
N THR A 41 7.34 -0.14 5.24
CA THR A 41 8.49 -0.77 5.92
C THR A 41 9.36 0.15 6.76
N ASP A 42 9.04 1.44 6.89
CA ASP A 42 9.73 2.33 7.84
C ASP A 42 9.34 2.03 9.30
N GLU A 43 8.36 1.15 9.54
CA GLU A 43 7.98 0.71 10.89
C GLU A 43 9.11 -0.04 11.62
N LEU A 44 9.98 -0.75 10.89
CA LEU A 44 11.09 -1.48 11.52
C LEU A 44 12.17 -0.51 12.03
N GLN A 45 12.51 0.55 11.28
CA GLN A 45 13.45 1.56 11.73
C GLN A 45 12.85 2.48 12.80
N VAL A 46 11.56 2.83 12.70
CA VAL A 46 10.86 3.58 13.76
C VAL A 46 10.78 2.77 15.07
N ALA A 47 10.63 1.44 14.98
CA ALA A 47 10.66 0.57 16.16
C ALA A 47 12.07 0.49 16.78
N ILE A 48 13.12 0.45 15.96
CA ILE A 48 14.53 0.46 16.42
C ILE A 48 14.87 1.81 17.07
N ASP A 49 14.53 2.94 16.43
CA ASP A 49 14.73 4.28 17.00
C ASP A 49 13.97 4.46 18.32
N LYS A 50 12.72 3.96 18.41
CA LYS A 50 11.96 3.98 19.66
C LYS A 50 12.59 3.11 20.75
N PHE A 51 13.20 1.99 20.39
CA PHE A 51 13.88 1.12 21.33
C PHE A 51 15.19 1.76 21.84
N GLU A 52 16.01 2.31 20.96
CA GLU A 52 17.25 3.01 21.34
C GLU A 52 16.97 4.23 22.22
N GLN A 53 15.93 5.03 21.91
CA GLN A 53 15.53 6.16 22.74
C GLN A 53 15.06 5.75 24.15
N GLN A 54 14.43 4.59 24.30
CA GLN A 54 14.04 4.06 25.62
C GLN A 54 15.24 3.54 26.40
N LYS A 55 16.23 2.96 25.72
CA LYS A 55 17.50 2.50 26.29
C LYS A 55 18.29 3.66 26.90
N THR A 56 18.44 4.76 26.16
CA THR A 56 19.12 5.98 26.63
C THR A 56 18.42 6.63 27.83
N LYS A 57 17.08 6.63 27.87
CA LYS A 57 16.33 7.17 29.03
C LYS A 57 16.47 6.30 30.28
N LYS A 58 16.56 4.98 30.13
CA LYS A 58 16.70 4.04 31.25
C LYS A 58 18.10 4.04 31.84
N GLU A 59 19.12 4.34 31.05
CA GLU A 59 20.50 4.54 31.52
C GLU A 59 20.70 5.93 32.16
N ALA A 60 19.78 6.88 31.93
CA ALA A 60 19.81 8.22 32.51
C ALA A 60 19.00 8.37 33.82
N GLU A 61 18.25 7.35 34.26
CA GLU A 61 17.79 7.30 35.66
C GLU A 61 18.95 6.82 36.54
N PRO A 62 19.52 7.70 37.39
CA PRO A 62 20.53 7.27 38.34
C PRO A 62 19.87 6.26 39.27
N SER A 63 20.48 5.09 39.41
CA SER A 63 20.29 4.23 40.56
C SER A 63 20.53 5.06 41.83
N LEU A 64 19.48 5.66 42.38
CA LEU A 64 19.50 6.27 43.70
C LEU A 64 19.62 5.12 44.70
N PRO A 65 20.71 5.04 45.45
CA PRO A 65 20.85 4.05 46.51
C PRO A 65 19.89 4.41 47.65
N SER A 66 19.26 3.41 48.24
CA SER A 66 18.64 3.45 49.56
C SER A 66 19.07 2.22 50.34
#